data_AF-A0A2E4BD65-F1
#
_entry.id   AF-A0A2E4BD65-F1
#
_cell.length_a   1.000
_cell.length_b   1.000
_cell.length_c   1.000
_cell.angle_alpha   90.00
_cell.angle_beta   90.00
_cell.angle_gamma   90.00
#
_symmetry.space_group_name_H-M   'P 1'
#
loop_
_entity.id
_entity.type
_entity.pdbx_description
1 polymer ?
#
loop_
_entity_poly.entity_id
_entity_poly.type
_entity_poly.pdbx_seq_one_letter_code
_entity_poly.pdbx_strand_id
1 'polypeptide(L)'
;MKSRINFFLIIAMILMLIQILLGISLREFIDNQIDILGLEKKDIWLEKPKLNFYVHRTFSLLVFLSNAYLFLLAKKSKIEMKFIKMINFLILIEIIIGTCMYYFSFPILTQPIHLLISILILSLQFYWLLKLRKPY
;
A
#
# COMPACT_ATOMS: atom_id res chain seq x y z
N MET A 1 -23.01 14.33 0.71
CA MET A 1 -21.65 14.08 1.25
C MET A 1 -21.18 12.63 1.15
N LYS A 2 -21.99 11.63 1.57
CA LYS A 2 -21.61 10.21 1.45
C LYS A 2 -21.21 9.78 0.02
N SER A 3 -21.91 10.27 -1.02
CA SER A 3 -21.57 10.01 -2.43
C SER A 3 -20.14 10.47 -2.82
N ARG A 4 -19.70 11.65 -2.36
CA ARG A 4 -18.34 12.16 -2.62
C ARG A 4 -17.28 11.28 -1.96
N ILE A 5 -17.49 10.87 -0.71
CA ILE A 5 -16.54 10.01 0.02
C ILE A 5 -16.48 8.63 -0.63
N ASN A 6 -17.61 8.06 -1.03
CA ASN A 6 -17.65 6.78 -1.75
C ASN A 6 -16.85 6.84 -3.06
N PHE A 7 -16.97 7.94 -3.81
CA PHE A 7 -16.21 8.14 -5.04
C PHE A 7 -14.69 8.16 -4.79
N PHE A 8 -14.22 8.99 -3.85
CA PHE A 8 -12.79 9.04 -3.53
C PHE A 8 -12.27 7.76 -2.88
N LEU A 9 -13.11 7.03 -2.13
CA LEU A 9 -12.76 5.74 -1.54
C LEU A 9 -12.54 4.68 -2.62
N ILE A 10 -13.38 4.65 -3.66
CA ILE A 10 -13.18 3.76 -4.81
C ILE A 10 -11.88 4.11 -5.54
N ILE A 11 -11.59 5.41 -5.73
CA ILE A 11 -10.31 5.84 -6.32
C ILE A 11 -9.14 5.35 -5.45
N ALA A 12 -9.20 5.53 -4.12
CA ALA A 12 -8.15 5.08 -3.22
C ALA A 12 -7.95 3.55 -3.25
N MET A 13 -9.03 2.78 -3.41
CA MET A 13 -8.95 1.32 -3.59
C MET A 13 -8.29 0.93 -4.91
N ILE A 14 -8.61 1.62 -6.02
CA ILE A 14 -7.99 1.38 -7.33
C ILE A 14 -6.50 1.72 -7.26
N LEU A 15 -6.14 2.84 -6.64
CA LEU A 15 -4.74 3.19 -6.41
C LEU A 15 -4.04 2.13 -5.55
N MET A 16 -4.68 1.65 -4.48
CA MET A 16 -4.11 0.58 -3.65
C MET A 16 -3.89 -0.72 -4.45
N LEU A 17 -4.83 -1.08 -5.34
CA LEU A 17 -4.67 -2.24 -6.22
C LEU A 17 -3.50 -2.07 -7.18
N ILE A 18 -3.35 -0.90 -7.81
CA ILE A 18 -2.20 -0.59 -8.67
C ILE A 18 -0.90 -0.69 -7.87
N GLN A 19 -0.87 -0.16 -6.64
CA GLN A 19 0.30 -0.23 -5.76
C GLN A 19 0.68 -1.69 -5.44
N ILE A 20 -0.31 -2.56 -5.18
CA ILE A 20 -0.10 -3.99 -4.98
C ILE A 20 0.49 -4.64 -6.24
N LEU A 21 -0.07 -4.37 -7.42
CA LEU A 21 0.42 -4.93 -8.69
C LEU A 21 1.87 -4.51 -8.97
N LEU A 22 2.19 -3.22 -8.77
CA LEU A 22 3.57 -2.73 -8.87
C LEU A 22 4.51 -3.43 -7.88
N GLY A 23 4.04 -3.68 -6.66
CA GLY A 23 4.78 -4.41 -5.64
C GLY A 23 5.03 -5.88 -5.99
N ILE A 24 4.04 -6.55 -6.59
CA ILE A 24 4.18 -7.93 -7.09
C ILE A 24 5.24 -8.00 -8.19
N SER A 25 5.21 -7.08 -9.16
CA SER A 25 6.23 -7.03 -10.22
C SER A 25 7.64 -6.79 -9.67
N LEU A 26 7.77 -6.04 -8.57
CA LEU A 26 9.04 -5.86 -7.86
C LEU A 26 9.50 -7.12 -7.14
N ARG A 27 8.57 -7.83 -6.50
CA ARG A 27 8.86 -9.12 -5.87
C ARG A 27 9.35 -10.13 -6.88
N GLU A 28 8.65 -10.30 -8.00
CA GLU A 28 9.08 -11.20 -9.08
C GLU A 28 10.48 -10.87 -9.60
N PHE A 29 10.82 -9.58 -9.65
CA PHE A 29 12.17 -9.16 -9.99
C PHE A 29 13.20 -9.58 -8.93
N ILE A 30 12.93 -9.37 -7.65
CA ILE A 30 13.83 -9.78 -6.55
C ILE A 30 13.97 -11.30 -6.51
N ASP A 31 12.88 -12.05 -6.65
CA ASP A 31 12.89 -13.51 -6.67
C ASP A 31 13.80 -14.03 -7.82
N ASN A 32 13.70 -13.44 -9.02
CA ASN A 32 14.63 -13.74 -10.11
C ASN A 32 16.09 -13.37 -9.80
N GLN A 33 16.36 -12.29 -9.04
CA GLN A 33 17.72 -11.96 -8.62
C GLN A 33 18.26 -12.97 -7.61
N ILE A 34 17.42 -13.48 -6.71
CA ILE A 34 17.79 -14.53 -5.75
C ILE A 34 18.21 -15.80 -6.50
N ASP A 35 17.47 -16.18 -7.55
CA ASP A 35 17.78 -17.37 -8.36
C ASP A 35 19.11 -17.24 -9.12
N ILE A 36 19.44 -16.04 -9.61
CA ILE A 36 20.67 -15.79 -10.40
C ILE A 36 21.90 -15.57 -9.50
N LEU A 37 21.74 -14.79 -8.42
CA LEU A 37 22.86 -14.27 -7.62
C LEU A 37 23.05 -15.02 -6.29
N GLY A 38 22.05 -15.81 -5.88
CA GLY A 38 22.03 -16.50 -4.59
C GLY A 38 21.71 -15.59 -3.41
N LEU A 39 21.52 -16.22 -2.24
CA LEU A 39 21.18 -15.55 -0.98
C LEU A 39 22.33 -14.77 -0.34
N GLU A 40 23.57 -15.02 -0.75
CA GLU A 40 24.77 -14.39 -0.19
C GLU A 40 25.01 -12.98 -0.73
N LYS A 41 24.42 -12.63 -1.87
CA LYS A 41 24.65 -11.37 -2.57
C LYS A 41 23.45 -10.41 -2.48
N LYS A 42 22.86 -10.27 -1.28
CA LYS A 42 21.64 -9.48 -1.08
C LYS A 42 21.78 -8.00 -1.41
N ASP A 43 22.97 -7.45 -1.15
CA ASP A 43 23.25 -6.02 -1.31
C ASP A 43 23.21 -5.57 -2.77
N ILE A 44 23.33 -6.51 -3.72
CA ILE A 44 23.28 -6.22 -5.15
C ILE A 44 21.95 -6.56 -5.83
N TRP A 45 20.97 -7.13 -5.11
CA TRP A 45 19.64 -7.45 -5.67
C TRP A 45 18.91 -6.21 -6.23
N LEU A 46 19.22 -5.04 -5.68
CA LEU A 46 18.72 -3.75 -6.15
C LEU A 46 19.82 -2.83 -6.69
N GLU A 47 21.00 -3.33 -7.04
CA GLU A 47 22.09 -2.48 -7.56
C GLU A 47 21.73 -1.84 -8.91
N LYS A 48 20.82 -2.48 -9.66
CA LYS A 48 20.16 -1.92 -10.84
C LYS A 48 18.65 -1.92 -10.63
N PRO A 49 18.12 -1.07 -9.74
CA PRO A 49 16.68 -1.02 -9.51
C PRO A 49 16.04 -0.59 -10.82
N LYS A 50 15.24 -1.48 -11.42
CA LYS A 50 14.45 -1.14 -12.59
C LYS A 50 13.55 0.07 -12.27
N LEU A 51 13.18 0.81 -13.30
CA LEU A 51 12.23 1.93 -13.23
C LEU A 51 11.03 1.65 -12.31
N ASN A 52 10.54 0.40 -12.30
CA ASN A 52 9.46 -0.09 -11.46
C ASN A 52 9.65 0.14 -9.96
N PHE A 53 10.87 0.05 -9.41
CA PHE A 53 11.13 0.34 -7.99
C PHE A 53 10.80 1.79 -7.64
N TYR A 54 11.33 2.71 -8.44
CA TYR A 54 11.11 4.14 -8.25
C TYR A 54 9.66 4.53 -8.50
N VAL A 55 9.00 3.90 -9.49
CA VAL A 55 7.57 4.08 -9.74
C VAL A 55 6.75 3.61 -8.54
N HIS A 56 6.95 2.40 -8.03
CA HIS A 56 6.23 1.88 -6.85
C HIS A 56 6.45 2.73 -5.60
N ARG A 57 7.70 3.13 -5.34
CA ARG A 57 8.03 3.98 -4.19
C ARG A 57 7.29 5.31 -4.28
N THR A 58 7.32 5.96 -5.43
CA THR A 58 6.68 7.27 -5.63
C THR A 58 5.16 7.14 -5.62
N PHE A 59 4.62 6.07 -6.19
CA PHE A 59 3.18 5.79 -6.21
C PHE A 59 2.62 5.53 -4.80
N SER A 60 3.43 5.02 -3.87
CA SER A 60 3.03 4.89 -2.46
C SER A 60 2.66 6.24 -1.82
N LEU A 61 3.32 7.33 -2.21
CA LEU A 61 2.97 8.68 -1.76
C LEU A 61 1.61 9.10 -2.30
N LEU A 62 1.26 8.74 -3.54
CA LEU A 62 -0.04 9.03 -4.11
C LEU A 62 -1.16 8.28 -3.35
N VAL A 63 -0.92 7.01 -3.00
CA VAL A 63 -1.85 6.22 -2.16
C VAL A 63 -2.02 6.89 -0.79
N PHE A 64 -0.92 7.28 -0.15
CA PHE A 64 -0.95 7.95 1.15
C PHE A 64 -1.72 9.27 1.11
N LEU A 65 -1.39 10.15 0.15
CA LEU A 65 -2.05 11.45 -0.01
C LEU A 65 -3.54 11.31 -0.32
N SER A 66 -3.93 10.32 -1.13
CA SER A 66 -5.33 10.01 -1.41
C SER A 66 -6.09 9.60 -0.13
N ASN A 67 -5.50 8.76 0.71
CA ASN A 67 -6.11 8.34 1.98
C ASN A 67 -6.08 9.45 3.06
N ALA A 68 -5.07 10.32 3.04
CA ALA A 68 -5.02 11.52 3.89
C ALA A 68 -6.12 12.53 3.48
N TYR A 69 -6.36 12.69 2.18
CA TYR A 69 -7.46 13.50 1.68
C TYR A 69 -8.83 12.93 2.08
N LEU A 70 -9.01 11.61 1.98
CA LEU A 70 -10.21 10.91 2.49
C LEU A 70 -10.41 11.13 4.00
N PHE A 71 -9.34 11.13 4.78
CA PHE A 71 -9.40 11.44 6.21
C PHE A 71 -9.94 12.85 6.45
N LEU A 72 -9.44 13.86 5.72
CA LEU A 72 -9.93 15.24 5.83
C LEU A 72 -11.40 15.35 5.42
N LEU A 73 -11.81 14.67 4.35
CA LEU A 73 -13.20 14.63 3.89
C LEU A 73 -14.13 13.97 4.91
N ALA A 74 -13.73 12.85 5.50
CA ALA A 74 -14.49 12.15 6.53
C ALA A 74 -14.65 13.02 7.79
N LYS A 75 -13.57 13.69 8.21
CA LYS A 75 -13.58 14.62 9.36
C LYS A 75 -14.53 15.79 9.12
N LYS A 76 -14.43 16.46 7.96
CA LYS A 76 -15.33 17.55 7.56
C LYS A 76 -16.78 17.08 7.47
N SER A 77 -16.99 15.81 7.11
CA SER A 77 -18.32 15.24 6.92
C SER A 77 -18.94 14.59 8.14
N LYS A 78 -18.29 14.68 9.32
CA LYS A 78 -18.72 14.05 10.57
C LYS A 78 -19.03 12.55 10.42
N ILE A 79 -18.33 11.87 9.50
CA ILE A 79 -18.43 10.42 9.32
C ILE A 79 -17.60 9.74 10.40
N GLU A 80 -18.03 8.56 10.85
CA GLU A 80 -17.28 7.73 11.79
C GLU A 80 -15.83 7.53 11.32
N MET A 81 -14.88 8.00 12.14
CA MET A 81 -13.45 8.07 11.78
C MET A 81 -12.69 6.75 12.02
N LYS A 82 -13.33 5.72 12.58
CA LYS A 82 -12.68 4.47 13.01
C LYS A 82 -11.89 3.81 11.87
N PHE A 83 -12.55 3.57 10.74
CA PHE A 83 -11.95 2.87 9.61
C PHE A 83 -10.85 3.68 8.93
N ILE A 84 -11.09 4.97 8.65
CA ILE A 84 -10.10 5.80 7.96
C ILE A 84 -8.85 6.06 8.81
N LYS A 85 -8.97 6.14 10.14
CA LYS A 85 -7.82 6.18 11.05
C LYS A 85 -7.00 4.89 10.96
N MET A 86 -7.66 3.74 11.01
CA MET A 86 -6.99 2.43 10.92
C MET A 86 -6.31 2.22 9.57
N ILE A 87 -6.97 2.59 8.47
CA ILE A 87 -6.43 2.53 7.11
C ILE A 87 -5.17 3.40 6.99
N ASN A 88 -5.22 4.67 7.41
CA ASN A 88 -4.05 5.56 7.33
C ASN A 88 -2.89 5.08 8.20
N PHE A 89 -3.19 4.53 9.39
CA PHE A 89 -2.17 3.95 10.25
C PHE A 89 -1.48 2.75 9.61
N LEU A 90 -2.23 1.83 9.00
CA LEU A 90 -1.67 0.69 8.28
C LEU A 90 -0.85 1.12 7.06
N ILE A 91 -1.28 2.15 6.31
CA ILE A 91 -0.50 2.69 5.19
C ILE A 91 0.85 3.24 5.67
N LEU A 92 0.89 3.93 6.82
CA LEU A 92 2.15 4.41 7.39
C LEU A 92 3.08 3.26 7.78
N ILE A 93 2.55 2.23 8.45
CA ILE A 93 3.31 1.00 8.74
C ILE A 93 3.85 0.40 7.45
N GLU A 94 3.03 0.35 6.41
CA GLU A 94 3.41 -0.28 5.15
C GLU A 94 4.54 0.46 4.44
N ILE A 95 4.49 1.80 4.41
CA ILE A 95 5.59 2.61 3.88
C ILE A 95 6.88 2.38 4.67
N ILE A 96 6.80 2.25 6.00
CA ILE A 96 7.95 1.95 6.86
C ILE A 96 8.51 0.56 6.52
N ILE A 97 7.68 -0.47 6.44
CA ILE A 97 8.11 -1.83 6.09
C ILE A 97 8.74 -1.84 4.70
N GLY A 98 8.11 -1.21 3.70
CA GLY A 98 8.63 -1.05 2.35
C GLY A 98 10.01 -0.37 2.31
N THR A 99 10.17 0.67 3.11
CA THR A 99 11.45 1.38 3.23
C THR A 99 12.52 0.52 3.92
N CYS A 100 12.14 -0.21 4.99
CA CYS A 100 13.04 -1.14 5.68
C CYS A 100 13.52 -2.27 4.75
N MET A 101 12.67 -2.79 3.87
CA MET A 101 13.09 -3.81 2.89
C MET A 101 14.26 -3.33 2.02
N TYR A 102 14.24 -2.06 1.59
CA TYR A 102 15.31 -1.48 0.80
C TYR A 102 16.62 -1.33 1.59
N TYR A 103 16.55 -0.84 2.83
CA TYR A 103 17.75 -0.53 3.63
C TYR A 103 18.35 -1.72 4.39
N PHE A 104 17.56 -2.76 4.67
CA PHE A 104 17.99 -3.94 5.42
C PHE A 104 18.11 -5.19 4.55
N SER A 105 18.36 -5.02 3.25
CA SER A 105 18.62 -6.09 2.29
C SER A 105 17.53 -7.19 2.28
N PHE A 106 16.26 -6.77 2.24
CA PHE A 106 15.06 -7.62 2.22
C PHE A 106 15.10 -8.77 3.26
N PRO A 107 14.92 -8.45 4.56
CA PRO A 107 14.88 -9.47 5.58
C PRO A 107 13.78 -10.50 5.29
N ILE A 108 14.02 -11.75 5.67
CA ILE A 108 13.08 -12.86 5.43
C ILE A 108 11.71 -12.49 6.06
N LEU A 109 10.63 -12.87 5.39
CA LEU A 109 9.23 -12.56 5.74
C LEU A 109 8.77 -11.10 5.57
N THR A 110 9.65 -10.12 5.40
CA THR A 110 9.21 -8.73 5.23
C THR A 110 8.33 -8.53 4.00
N GLN A 111 8.65 -9.19 2.87
CA GLN A 111 7.83 -9.16 1.65
C GLN A 111 6.41 -9.75 1.84
N PRO A 112 6.22 -10.98 2.35
CA PRO A 112 4.87 -11.51 2.55
C PRO A 112 4.09 -10.74 3.63
N ILE A 113 4.75 -10.22 4.67
CA ILE A 113 4.10 -9.37 5.68
C ILE A 113 3.60 -8.06 5.06
N HIS A 114 4.44 -7.41 4.24
CA HIS A 114 4.06 -6.22 3.49
C HIS A 114 2.82 -6.52 2.63
N LEU A 115 2.89 -7.53 1.74
CA LEU A 115 1.73 -7.90 0.90
C LEU A 115 0.46 -8.18 1.72
N LEU A 116 0.57 -8.87 2.86
CA LEU A 116 -0.55 -9.13 3.75
C LEU A 116 -1.19 -7.84 4.28
N ILE A 117 -0.38 -6.88 4.73
CA ILE A 117 -0.84 -5.58 5.22
C ILE A 117 -1.51 -4.79 4.08
N SER A 118 -0.92 -4.80 2.89
CA SER A 118 -1.51 -4.20 1.70
C SER A 118 -2.91 -4.76 1.37
N ILE A 119 -3.09 -6.09 1.42
CA ILE A 119 -4.39 -6.74 1.20
C ILE A 119 -5.38 -6.38 2.34
N LEU A 120 -4.91 -6.30 3.59
CA LEU A 120 -5.73 -5.90 4.73
C LEU A 120 -6.24 -4.46 4.57
N ILE A 121 -5.39 -3.52 4.11
CA ILE A 121 -5.78 -2.15 3.81
C ILE A 121 -6.90 -2.12 2.76
N LEU A 122 -6.73 -2.83 1.64
CA LEU A 122 -7.74 -2.90 0.58
C LEU A 122 -9.06 -3.48 1.09
N SER A 123 -8.99 -4.53 1.91
CA SER A 123 -10.14 -5.19 2.52
C SER A 123 -10.90 -4.25 3.47
N LEU A 124 -10.17 -3.47 4.27
CA LEU A 124 -10.76 -2.45 5.16
C LEU A 124 -11.40 -1.29 4.39
N GLN A 125 -10.78 -0.85 3.30
CA GLN A 125 -11.36 0.17 2.42
C GLN A 125 -12.67 -0.35 1.80
N PHE A 126 -12.69 -1.58 1.31
CA PHE A 126 -13.91 -2.21 0.77
C PHE A 126 -15.01 -2.36 1.83
N TYR A 127 -14.66 -2.86 3.02
CA TYR A 127 -15.62 -2.97 4.12
C TYR A 127 -16.20 -1.60 4.52
N TRP A 128 -15.35 -0.56 4.58
CA TRP A 128 -15.81 0.78 4.88
C TRP A 128 -16.76 1.32 3.81
N LEU A 129 -16.49 1.05 2.52
CA LEU A 129 -17.38 1.40 1.42
C LEU A 129 -18.77 0.76 1.58
N LEU A 130 -18.83 -0.52 1.92
CA LEU A 130 -20.10 -1.21 2.19
C LEU A 130 -20.85 -0.57 3.35
N LYS A 131 -20.16 -0.25 4.45
CA LYS A 131 -20.76 0.41 5.62
C LYS A 131 -21.34 1.79 5.27
N LEU A 132 -20.67 2.55 4.41
CA LEU A 132 -21.15 3.87 3.96
C LEU A 132 -22.37 3.80 3.03
N ARG A 133 -22.55 2.67 2.34
CA ARG A 133 -23.66 2.44 1.40
C ARG A 133 -24.88 1.79 2.02
N LYS A 134 -24.77 1.16 3.20
CA LYS A 134 -25.93 0.61 3.91
C LYS A 134 -26.91 1.76 4.24
N PRO A 135 -28.17 1.71 3.76
CA PRO A 135 -29.23 2.55 4.29
C PRO A 135 -29.52 2.06 5.71
N TYR A 136 -29.31 2.93 6.69
CA TYR A 136 -30.02 2.81 7.97
C TYR A 136 -31.29 3.62 7.82
#